data_AF-A0A1M7YCT9-F1
#
_entry.id   AF-A0A1M7YCT9-F1
#
_cell.length_a   1.000
_cell.length_b   1.000
_cell.length_c   1.000
_cell.angle_alpha   90.00
_cell.angle_beta   90.00
_cell.angle_gamma   90.00
#
_symmetry.space_group_name_H-M   'P 1'
#
loop_
_entity.id
_entity.type
_entity.pdbx_description
1 polymer ?
#
loop_
_entity_poly.entity_id
_entity_poly.type
_entity_poly.pdbx_seq_one_letter_code
_entity_poly.pdbx_strand_id
1 'polypeptide(L)'
;MNILLLPGINQKTEKWGASLISELALPDSSVTIQRYGHWDGTGGEQCMMMEAEIERLRGVEVDLLIGKSVGVVVGLLACQKSVIAPKRAVFIGTPVTSFIEENIDLFQLVDGLSLPALYIQQKDDVVGTSGMLCERIGKASQTTIVEVPGNNHQYKDVKQLTRHIKKWLGEQ
;
A
#
# COMPACT_ATOMS: atom_id res chain seq x y z
N MET A 1 -18.62 -0.06 -0.51
CA MET A 1 -17.25 -0.56 -0.69
C MET A 1 -16.51 -0.52 0.63
N ASN A 2 -15.94 -1.64 1.07
CA ASN A 2 -15.10 -1.68 2.27
C ASN A 2 -13.64 -1.37 1.90
N ILE A 3 -13.15 -0.20 2.32
CA ILE A 3 -11.78 0.26 2.07
C ILE A 3 -10.93 -0.02 3.30
N LEU A 4 -9.85 -0.76 3.14
CA LEU A 4 -8.81 -0.93 4.15
C LEU A 4 -7.59 -0.10 3.77
N LEU A 5 -7.25 0.86 4.62
CA LEU A 5 -6.05 1.68 4.48
C LEU A 5 -4.97 1.19 5.45
N LEU A 6 -3.82 0.80 4.91
CA LEU A 6 -2.61 0.39 5.62
C LEU A 6 -1.56 1.50 5.51
N PRO A 7 -1.37 2.34 6.54
CA PRO A 7 -0.45 3.47 6.49
C PRO A 7 1.03 3.04 6.44
N GLY A 8 1.93 4.01 6.36
CA GLY A 8 3.37 3.79 6.50
C GLY A 8 3.80 3.61 7.95
N ILE A 9 5.09 3.35 8.19
CA ILE A 9 5.59 3.03 9.54
C ILE A 9 5.38 4.14 10.57
N ASN A 10 5.30 5.39 10.14
CA ASN A 10 5.14 6.55 11.01
C ASN A 10 3.67 6.93 11.20
N GLN A 11 3.25 7.22 12.44
CA GLN A 11 1.89 7.64 12.79
C GLN A 11 1.38 8.82 11.94
N LYS A 12 2.26 9.76 11.54
CA LYS A 12 1.89 10.89 10.66
C LYS A 12 1.25 10.45 9.32
N THR A 13 1.49 9.22 8.89
CA THR A 13 0.90 8.66 7.67
C THR A 13 -0.59 8.32 7.82
N GLU A 14 -1.09 8.21 9.05
CA GLU A 14 -2.54 8.09 9.33
C GLU A 14 -3.28 9.34 8.83
N LYS A 15 -2.80 10.53 9.20
CA LYS A 15 -3.39 11.81 8.74
C LYS A 15 -3.31 11.96 7.22
N TRP A 16 -2.17 11.61 6.63
CA TRP A 16 -2.00 11.59 5.17
C TRP A 16 -3.02 10.65 4.50
N GLY A 17 -3.19 9.46 5.07
CA GLY A 17 -4.13 8.47 4.55
C GLY A 17 -5.58 8.94 4.68
N ALA A 18 -5.95 9.55 5.81
CA ALA A 18 -7.26 10.17 5.98
C ALA A 18 -7.51 11.29 4.94
N SER A 19 -6.50 12.12 4.64
CA SER A 19 -6.60 13.12 3.56
C SER A 19 -6.79 12.47 2.19
N LEU A 20 -6.07 11.37 1.91
CA LEU A 20 -6.24 10.60 0.66
C LEU A 20 -7.66 10.06 0.50
N ILE A 21 -8.20 9.44 1.55
CA ILE A 21 -9.56 8.91 1.57
C ILE A 21 -10.59 10.03 1.39
N SER A 22 -10.42 11.15 2.10
CA SER A 22 -11.31 12.31 1.97
C SER A 22 -11.31 12.90 0.56
N GLU A 23 -10.15 12.94 -0.11
CA GLU A 23 -10.04 13.44 -1.49
C GLU A 23 -10.55 12.41 -2.51
N LEU A 24 -10.43 11.11 -2.23
CA LEU A 24 -11.01 10.06 -3.06
C LEU A 24 -12.54 10.15 -3.07
N ALA A 25 -13.16 10.38 -1.91
CA ALA A 25 -14.60 10.59 -1.76
C ALA A 25 -15.44 9.55 -2.53
N LEU A 26 -15.07 8.27 -2.44
CA LEU A 26 -15.78 7.19 -3.13
C LEU A 26 -17.17 7.00 -2.51
N PRO A 27 -18.25 6.99 -3.30
CA PRO A 27 -19.62 6.86 -2.80
C PRO A 27 -19.84 5.49 -2.13
N ASP A 28 -20.76 5.46 -1.15
CA ASP A 28 -21.16 4.25 -0.42
C ASP A 28 -19.98 3.43 0.12
N SER A 29 -18.91 4.11 0.56
CA SER A 29 -17.71 3.48 1.09
C SER A 29 -17.65 3.55 2.62
N SER A 30 -17.20 2.43 3.22
CA SER A 30 -16.77 2.36 4.61
C SER A 30 -15.24 2.31 4.61
N VAL A 31 -14.60 2.94 5.60
CA VAL A 31 -13.13 3.05 5.64
C VAL A 31 -12.66 2.56 6.99
N THR A 32 -11.75 1.58 6.96
CA THR A 32 -10.97 1.15 8.12
C THR A 32 -9.53 1.56 7.90
N ILE A 33 -8.93 2.27 8.86
CA ILE A 33 -7.51 2.61 8.85
C ILE A 33 -6.83 1.76 9.91
N GLN A 34 -5.86 0.93 9.53
CA GLN A 34 -5.09 0.19 10.52
C GLN A 34 -4.21 1.14 11.32
N ARG A 35 -4.36 1.08 12.65
CA ARG A 35 -3.42 1.67 13.59
C ARG A 35 -2.44 0.57 14.03
N TYR A 36 -1.15 0.78 13.77
CA TYR A 36 -0.12 -0.17 14.17
C TYR A 36 0.17 -0.08 15.67
N GLY A 37 0.43 -1.21 16.32
CA GLY A 37 0.54 -1.26 17.79
C GLY A 37 1.76 -0.48 18.29
N HIS A 38 2.82 -0.42 17.48
CA HIS A 38 4.04 0.32 17.82
C HIS A 38 3.85 1.85 17.86
N TRP A 39 2.72 2.37 17.38
CA TRP A 39 2.40 3.80 17.51
C TRP A 39 1.94 4.20 18.91
N ASP A 40 1.42 3.25 19.67
CA ASP A 40 0.87 3.50 21.01
C ASP A 40 1.94 3.37 22.12
N GLY A 41 3.19 3.09 21.73
CA GLY A 41 4.36 3.03 22.61
C GLY A 41 4.95 4.40 22.97
N THR A 42 5.21 4.61 24.25
CA THR A 42 5.95 5.77 24.78
C THR A 42 7.46 5.56 24.72
N GLY A 43 8.04 5.41 23.53
CA GLY A 43 9.51 5.32 23.41
C GLY A 43 9.95 4.78 22.06
N GLY A 44 11.00 5.38 21.49
CA GLY A 44 11.41 5.31 20.08
C GLY A 44 11.91 3.96 19.54
N GLU A 45 11.61 2.84 20.20
CA GLU A 45 12.05 1.49 19.78
C GLU A 45 10.96 0.44 20.00
N GLN A 46 9.74 0.66 19.50
CA GLN A 46 8.83 -0.46 19.26
C GLN A 46 8.98 -0.91 17.81
N CYS A 47 9.71 -2.02 17.60
CA CYS A 47 9.75 -2.70 16.32
C CYS A 47 8.34 -3.14 15.93
N MET A 48 7.95 -2.88 14.67
CA MET A 48 6.70 -3.40 14.13
C MET A 48 6.74 -4.94 14.14
N MET A 49 5.83 -5.56 14.89
CA MET A 49 5.65 -7.01 14.89
C MET A 49 4.78 -7.41 13.69
N MET A 50 5.41 -7.56 12.51
CA MET A 50 4.74 -7.77 11.22
C MET A 50 3.64 -8.84 11.27
N GLU A 51 3.92 -10.02 11.82
CA GLU A 51 2.93 -11.11 11.92
C GLU A 51 1.72 -10.73 12.80
N ALA A 52 1.96 -10.02 13.91
CA ALA A 52 0.87 -9.54 14.77
C ALA A 52 0.03 -8.48 14.04
N GLU A 53 0.66 -7.60 13.26
CA GLU A 53 -0.04 -6.61 12.45
C GLU A 53 -0.89 -7.23 11.35
N ILE A 54 -0.39 -8.27 10.69
CA ILE A 54 -1.15 -9.05 9.70
C ILE A 54 -2.33 -9.73 10.39
N GLU A 55 -2.12 -10.40 11.52
CA GLU A 55 -3.17 -11.16 12.21
C GLU A 55 -4.35 -10.28 12.66
N ARG A 56 -4.11 -9.01 13.01
CA ARG A 56 -5.18 -8.06 13.34
C ARG A 56 -6.13 -7.74 12.18
N LEU A 57 -5.77 -8.11 10.95
CA LEU A 57 -6.62 -7.95 9.77
C LEU A 57 -7.59 -9.13 9.57
N ARG A 58 -7.49 -10.19 10.37
CA ARG A 58 -8.35 -11.36 10.22
C ARG A 58 -9.82 -11.00 10.38
N GLY A 59 -10.62 -11.45 9.42
CA GLY A 59 -12.08 -11.22 9.43
C GLY A 59 -12.49 -9.83 8.96
N VAL A 60 -11.54 -8.98 8.56
CA VAL A 60 -11.85 -7.69 7.93
C VAL A 60 -12.27 -7.96 6.48
N GLU A 61 -13.49 -7.56 6.12
CA GLU A 61 -13.92 -7.55 4.72
C GLU A 61 -13.27 -6.39 3.98
N VAL A 62 -12.63 -6.69 2.85
CA VAL A 62 -11.91 -5.69 2.06
C VAL A 62 -12.35 -5.79 0.60
N ASP A 63 -12.89 -4.71 0.06
CA ASP A 63 -13.09 -4.55 -1.38
C ASP A 63 -11.86 -3.89 -2.02
N LEU A 64 -11.37 -2.82 -1.38
CA LEU A 64 -10.23 -2.04 -1.84
C LEU A 64 -9.17 -1.93 -0.74
N LEU A 65 -8.00 -2.48 -1.00
CA LEU A 65 -6.82 -2.32 -0.15
C LEU A 65 -6.01 -1.11 -0.63
N ILE A 66 -5.64 -0.20 0.28
CA ILE A 66 -4.72 0.90 0.00
C ILE A 66 -3.52 0.78 0.95
N GLY A 67 -2.35 0.45 0.44
CA GLY A 67 -1.12 0.31 1.23
C GLY A 67 -0.11 1.40 0.92
N LYS A 68 0.56 1.93 1.94
CA LYS A 68 1.67 2.88 1.78
C LYS A 68 2.94 2.39 2.46
N SER A 69 4.07 2.36 1.75
CA SER A 69 5.37 1.98 2.33
C SER A 69 5.28 0.62 3.05
N VAL A 70 5.54 0.54 4.35
CA VAL A 70 5.37 -0.70 5.14
C VAL A 70 3.96 -1.31 5.03
N GLY A 71 2.91 -0.48 4.84
CA GLY A 71 1.55 -0.97 4.61
C GLY A 71 1.40 -1.75 3.30
N VAL A 72 2.28 -1.55 2.32
CA VAL A 72 2.38 -2.41 1.13
C VAL A 72 2.85 -3.81 1.52
N VAL A 73 3.88 -3.90 2.36
CA VAL A 73 4.42 -5.17 2.85
C VAL A 73 3.36 -5.92 3.67
N VAL A 74 2.74 -5.25 4.64
CA VAL A 74 1.64 -5.82 5.45
C VAL A 74 0.52 -6.31 4.55
N GLY A 75 0.09 -5.49 3.59
CA GLY A 75 -1.01 -5.81 2.67
C GLY A 75 -0.73 -7.03 1.80
N LEU A 76 0.43 -7.07 1.14
CA LEU A 76 0.80 -8.19 0.27
C LEU A 76 0.95 -9.50 1.06
N LEU A 77 1.61 -9.47 2.22
CA LEU A 77 1.79 -10.66 3.06
C LEU A 77 0.45 -11.12 3.66
N ALA A 78 -0.44 -10.22 4.05
CA ALA A 78 -1.78 -10.56 4.52
C ALA A 78 -2.63 -11.23 3.42
N CYS A 79 -2.51 -10.76 2.18
CA CYS A 79 -3.14 -11.42 1.03
C CYS A 79 -2.54 -12.80 0.77
N GLN A 80 -1.21 -12.93 0.78
CA GLN A 80 -0.51 -14.20 0.54
C GLN A 80 -0.89 -15.25 1.58
N LYS A 81 -1.05 -14.84 2.84
CA LYS A 81 -1.50 -15.69 3.96
C LYS A 81 -3.01 -15.90 4.00
N SER A 82 -3.76 -15.36 3.04
CA SER A 82 -5.23 -15.42 2.99
C SER A 82 -5.92 -14.89 4.26
N VAL A 83 -5.29 -13.92 4.93
CA VAL A 83 -5.87 -13.24 6.10
C VAL A 83 -6.92 -12.21 5.67
N ILE A 84 -6.68 -11.57 4.53
CA ILE A 84 -7.62 -10.72 3.80
C ILE A 84 -7.66 -11.14 2.33
N ALA A 85 -8.76 -10.85 1.65
CA ALA A 85 -8.95 -11.15 0.23
C ALA A 85 -9.56 -9.93 -0.49
N PRO A 86 -8.78 -8.85 -0.70
CA PRO A 86 -9.27 -7.67 -1.41
C PRO A 86 -9.65 -8.01 -2.86
N LYS A 87 -10.63 -7.29 -3.41
CA LYS A 87 -10.97 -7.39 -4.84
C LYS A 87 -9.98 -6.61 -5.71
N ARG A 88 -9.42 -5.53 -5.16
CA ARG A 88 -8.50 -4.61 -5.82
C ARG A 88 -7.53 -4.00 -4.80
N ALA A 89 -6.33 -3.62 -5.25
CA ALA A 89 -5.35 -2.94 -4.40
C ALA A 89 -4.75 -1.69 -5.06
N VAL A 90 -4.36 -0.74 -4.21
CA VAL A 90 -3.55 0.42 -4.56
C VAL A 90 -2.35 0.44 -3.62
N PHE A 91 -1.14 0.40 -4.17
CA PHE A 91 0.11 0.44 -3.41
C PHE A 91 0.91 1.69 -3.76
N ILE A 92 1.25 2.49 -2.75
CA ILE A 92 1.87 3.80 -2.91
C ILE A 92 3.24 3.79 -2.23
N GLY A 93 4.30 3.98 -3.02
CA GLY A 93 5.67 3.88 -2.52
C GLY A 93 5.98 2.48 -2.02
N THR A 94 6.07 1.53 -2.93
CA THR A 94 6.49 0.16 -2.60
C THR A 94 7.97 0.20 -2.18
N PRO A 95 8.33 -0.30 -0.98
CA PRO A 95 9.71 -0.30 -0.51
C PRO A 95 10.49 -1.46 -1.16
N VAL A 96 10.84 -1.32 -2.43
CA VAL A 96 11.54 -2.35 -3.22
C VAL A 96 12.84 -2.79 -2.54
N THR A 97 13.59 -1.86 -1.93
CA THR A 97 14.84 -2.19 -1.22
C THR A 97 14.59 -3.15 -0.06
N SER A 98 13.52 -2.97 0.69
CA SER A 98 13.17 -3.86 1.82
C SER A 98 12.85 -5.28 1.35
N PHE A 99 12.16 -5.46 0.21
CA PHE A 99 11.94 -6.81 -0.34
C PHE A 99 13.26 -7.49 -0.74
N ILE A 100 14.22 -6.73 -1.27
CA ILE A 100 15.54 -7.25 -1.63
C ILE A 100 16.32 -7.66 -0.37
N GLU A 101 16.35 -6.79 0.65
CA GLU A 101 17.05 -7.03 1.92
C GLU A 101 16.50 -8.25 2.66
N GLU A 102 15.18 -8.43 2.66
CA GLU A 102 14.50 -9.57 3.30
C GLU A 102 14.45 -10.82 2.40
N ASN A 103 15.08 -10.78 1.22
CA ASN A 103 15.11 -11.88 0.24
C ASN A 103 13.70 -12.41 -0.13
N ILE A 104 12.74 -11.48 -0.27
CA ILE A 104 11.38 -11.78 -0.69
C ILE A 104 11.28 -11.54 -2.20
N ASP A 105 10.91 -12.57 -2.95
CA ASP A 105 10.64 -12.46 -4.38
C ASP A 105 9.33 -11.69 -4.61
N LEU A 106 9.46 -10.39 -4.87
CA LEU A 106 8.33 -9.49 -5.10
C LEU A 106 7.55 -9.88 -6.38
N PHE A 107 8.20 -10.43 -7.41
CA PHE A 107 7.49 -10.87 -8.61
C PHE A 107 6.59 -12.06 -8.28
N GLN A 108 7.15 -13.10 -7.65
CA GLN A 108 6.39 -14.29 -7.26
C GLN A 108 5.24 -13.94 -6.30
N LEU A 109 5.48 -13.03 -5.36
CA LEU A 109 4.47 -12.54 -4.43
C LEU A 109 3.32 -11.83 -5.17
N VAL A 110 3.62 -10.87 -6.05
CA VAL A 110 2.59 -10.07 -6.73
C VAL A 110 1.84 -10.91 -7.76
N ASP A 111 2.53 -11.69 -8.59
CA ASP A 111 1.90 -12.48 -9.64
C ASP A 111 1.08 -13.64 -9.08
N GLY A 112 1.56 -14.27 -7.99
CA GLY A 112 0.84 -15.36 -7.32
C GLY A 112 -0.49 -14.95 -6.69
N LEU A 113 -0.71 -13.66 -6.42
CA LEU A 113 -1.97 -13.16 -5.86
C LEU A 113 -3.08 -13.02 -6.90
N SER A 114 -2.74 -12.87 -8.19
CA SER A 114 -3.71 -12.56 -9.26
C SER A 114 -4.66 -11.40 -8.92
N LEU A 115 -4.18 -10.45 -8.11
CA LEU A 115 -4.93 -9.33 -7.56
C LEU A 115 -4.80 -8.11 -8.47
N PRO A 116 -5.90 -7.56 -9.02
CA PRO A 116 -5.86 -6.29 -9.74
C PRO A 116 -5.29 -5.18 -8.87
N ALA A 117 -4.11 -4.68 -9.24
CA ALA A 117 -3.37 -3.72 -8.41
C ALA A 117 -2.81 -2.54 -9.21
N LEU A 118 -3.01 -1.34 -8.65
CA LEU A 118 -2.33 -0.13 -9.07
C LEU A 118 -1.14 0.16 -8.16
N TYR A 119 0.03 0.34 -8.73
CA TYR A 119 1.23 0.78 -8.03
C TYR A 119 1.54 2.21 -8.44
N ILE A 120 1.65 3.12 -7.47
CA ILE A 120 2.07 4.50 -7.69
C ILE A 120 3.44 4.69 -7.05
N GLN A 121 4.45 4.97 -7.86
CA GLN A 121 5.84 5.09 -7.42
C GLN A 121 6.43 6.44 -7.83
N GLN A 122 7.09 7.11 -6.89
CA GLN A 122 7.92 8.27 -7.20
C GLN A 122 9.11 7.85 -8.07
N LYS A 123 9.45 8.68 -9.07
CA LYS A 123 10.53 8.42 -10.02
C LYS A 123 11.83 8.03 -9.32
N ASP A 124 12.30 8.86 -8.39
CA ASP A 124 13.58 8.70 -7.70
C ASP A 124 13.36 8.37 -6.21
N ASP A 125 12.33 7.58 -5.89
CA ASP A 125 12.01 7.21 -4.51
C ASP A 125 13.18 6.50 -3.80
N VAL A 126 13.52 6.98 -2.61
CA VAL A 126 14.68 6.53 -1.82
C VAL A 126 14.61 5.08 -1.36
N VAL A 127 13.41 4.47 -1.30
CA VAL A 127 13.26 3.05 -0.95
C VAL A 127 12.96 2.16 -2.16
N GLY A 128 13.14 2.70 -3.37
CA GLY A 128 12.98 1.96 -4.63
C GLY A 128 12.40 2.84 -5.72
N THR A 129 13.19 3.13 -6.75
CA THR A 129 12.74 3.96 -7.87
C THR A 129 11.58 3.31 -8.63
N SER A 130 10.84 4.10 -9.42
CA SER A 130 9.86 3.56 -10.37
C SER A 130 10.49 2.54 -11.32
N GLY A 131 11.71 2.81 -11.79
CA GLY A 131 12.48 1.90 -12.63
C GLY A 131 12.76 0.56 -11.96
N MET A 132 13.20 0.57 -10.69
CA MET A 132 13.40 -0.66 -9.90
C MET A 132 12.11 -1.45 -9.74
N LEU A 133 10.99 -0.77 -9.45
CA LEU A 133 9.69 -1.43 -9.31
C LEU A 133 9.25 -2.06 -10.64
N CYS A 134 9.36 -1.34 -11.76
CA CYS A 134 9.07 -1.85 -13.09
C CYS A 134 9.94 -3.06 -13.46
N GLU A 135 11.22 -3.07 -13.10
CA GLU A 135 12.10 -4.24 -13.31
C GLU A 135 11.61 -5.48 -12.55
N ARG A 136 11.10 -5.28 -11.32
CA ARG A 136 10.68 -6.39 -10.46
C ARG A 136 9.30 -6.92 -10.81
N ILE A 137 8.32 -6.07 -11.07
CA ILE A 137 6.91 -6.48 -11.22
C ILE A 137 6.26 -6.02 -12.52
N GLY A 138 6.97 -5.36 -13.43
CA GLY A 138 6.39 -4.84 -14.67
C GLY A 138 5.83 -5.91 -15.62
N LYS A 139 6.18 -7.19 -15.40
CA LYS A 139 5.64 -8.34 -16.14
C LYS A 139 4.56 -9.11 -15.36
N ALA A 140 4.28 -8.73 -14.12
CA ALA A 140 3.27 -9.41 -13.30
C ALA A 140 1.88 -9.20 -13.90
N SER A 141 1.05 -10.22 -13.83
CA SER A 141 -0.34 -10.13 -14.28
C SER A 141 -1.14 -9.14 -13.44
N GLN A 142 -2.21 -8.58 -14.02
CA GLN A 142 -3.17 -7.71 -13.32
C GLN A 142 -2.55 -6.47 -12.63
N THR A 143 -1.35 -6.06 -13.04
CA THR A 143 -0.59 -4.97 -12.44
C THR A 143 -0.56 -3.74 -13.35
N THR A 144 -0.86 -2.56 -12.79
CA THR A 144 -0.66 -1.26 -13.44
C THR A 144 0.35 -0.46 -12.63
N ILE A 145 1.41 0.07 -13.25
CA ILE A 145 2.39 0.93 -12.59
C ILE A 145 2.27 2.35 -13.14
N VAL A 146 2.21 3.32 -12.24
CA VAL A 146 2.20 4.75 -12.54
C VAL A 146 3.39 5.39 -11.86
N GLU A 147 4.25 6.03 -12.66
CA GLU A 147 5.30 6.91 -12.14
C GLU A 147 4.73 8.29 -11.83
N VAL A 148 5.13 8.88 -10.71
CA VAL A 148 4.89 10.29 -10.35
C VAL A 148 6.21 11.01 -10.04
N PRO A 149 6.29 12.34 -10.21
CA PRO A 149 7.49 13.09 -9.83
C PRO A 149 7.77 13.02 -8.33
N GLY A 150 9.05 12.95 -7.97
CA GLY A 150 9.51 13.05 -6.58
C GLY A 150 10.60 12.05 -6.24
N ASN A 151 11.15 12.21 -5.04
CA ASN A 151 12.36 11.51 -4.59
C ASN A 151 12.46 11.34 -3.07
N ASN A 152 11.34 11.48 -2.35
CA ASN A 152 11.38 11.65 -0.88
C ASN A 152 10.49 10.67 -0.12
N HIS A 153 9.78 9.80 -0.83
CA HIS A 153 8.88 8.80 -0.26
C HIS A 153 7.70 9.38 0.55
N GLN A 154 7.40 10.68 0.39
CA GLN A 154 6.38 11.36 1.19
C GLN A 154 5.00 11.37 0.53
N TYR A 155 4.94 11.38 -0.81
CA TYR A 155 3.69 11.37 -1.59
C TYR A 155 2.70 12.47 -1.16
N LYS A 156 3.20 13.70 -1.01
CA LYS A 156 2.43 14.85 -0.49
C LYS A 156 1.33 15.37 -1.42
N ASP A 157 1.45 15.17 -2.72
CA ASP A 157 0.44 15.61 -3.69
C ASP A 157 -0.74 14.63 -3.73
N VAL A 158 -1.57 14.68 -2.70
CA VAL A 158 -2.74 13.82 -2.54
C VAL A 158 -3.68 13.93 -3.75
N LYS A 159 -3.82 15.11 -4.35
CA LYS A 159 -4.68 15.33 -5.52
C LYS A 159 -4.20 14.60 -6.76
N GLN A 160 -2.89 14.55 -6.98
CA GLN A 160 -2.32 13.74 -8.06
C GLN A 160 -2.59 12.25 -7.82
N LEU A 161 -2.39 11.76 -6.59
CA LEU A 161 -2.64 10.35 -6.25
C LEU A 161 -4.10 9.97 -6.49
N THR A 162 -5.05 10.77 -5.99
CA THR A 162 -6.47 10.48 -6.14
C THR A 162 -6.91 10.48 -7.60
N ARG A 163 -6.36 11.37 -8.43
CA ARG A 163 -6.62 11.36 -9.87
C ARG A 163 -6.21 10.04 -10.53
N HIS A 164 -5.03 9.52 -10.18
CA HIS A 164 -4.57 8.23 -10.72
C HIS A 164 -5.43 7.08 -10.23
N ILE A 165 -5.78 7.06 -8.94
CA ILE A 165 -6.63 6.03 -8.34
C ILE A 165 -8.02 6.03 -8.97
N LYS A 166 -8.69 7.19 -9.05
CA LYS A 166 -10.02 7.31 -9.66
C LYS A 166 -10.02 6.86 -11.12
N LYS A 167 -9.04 7.35 -11.90
CA LYS A 167 -8.87 6.95 -13.31
C LYS A 167 -8.73 5.43 -13.44
N TRP A 168 -7.97 4.79 -12.57
CA TRP A 168 -7.78 3.34 -12.59
C TRP A 168 -9.03 2.57 -12.13
N LEU A 169 -9.76 3.08 -11.13
CA LEU A 169 -11.01 2.50 -10.67
C LEU A 169 -12.16 2.63 -11.69
N GLY A 170 -12.06 3.58 -12.63
CA GLY A 170 -13.12 3.93 -13.57
C GLY A 170 -14.10 4.97 -13.03
N GLU A 171 -13.72 5.69 -11.98
CA GLU A 171 -14.52 6.71 -11.31
C GLU A 171 -14.25 8.10 -11.93
N GLN A 172 -15.28 8.93 -12.09
CA GLN A 172 -15.18 10.30 -12.62
C GLN A 172 -14.92 11.33 -11.51
#